data_AF-A0A087GT80-F1
#
_entry.id   AF-A0A087GT80-F1
#
_cell.length_a   1.000
_cell.length_b   1.000
_cell.length_c   1.000
_cell.angle_alpha   90.00
_cell.angle_beta   90.00
_cell.angle_gamma   90.00
#
_symmetry.space_group_name_H-M   'P 1'
#
loop_
_entity.id
_entity.type
_entity.pdbx_description
1 polymer ?
#
loop_
_entity_poly.entity_id
_entity_poly.type
_entity_poly.pdbx_seq_one_letter_code
_entity_poly.pdbx_strand_id
1 'polypeptide(L)'
;MCIGCQCGHKGLNTNPSFFRCHSCSYPITEHEFSLSGTKPYHKLCFKELTHPKCEVCHQFIPTNDAGLIEYRCHPFWNQKYCPSHEYDKTARCCSCERLEYILKLGDIALAICISGFTSHDVPPPRGPFYWTLGDVFMGKCHTVFDYRNKRVGFAEAK
;
A
#
# COMPACT_ATOMS: atom_id res chain seq x y z
N MET A 1 -21.52 -3.62 -19.16
CA MET A 1 -21.68 -5.02 -19.62
C MET A 1 -20.65 -5.87 -18.89
N CYS A 2 -21.01 -6.40 -17.71
CA CYS A 2 -20.36 -7.57 -17.12
C CYS A 2 -21.41 -8.67 -17.11
N ILE A 3 -21.03 -9.80 -17.70
CA ILE A 3 -21.85 -10.91 -18.10
C ILE A 3 -22.19 -11.74 -16.85
N GLY A 4 -23.43 -12.24 -16.79
CA GLY A 4 -23.96 -12.89 -15.60
C GLY A 4 -23.19 -14.12 -15.14
N CYS A 5 -23.25 -14.37 -13.84
CA CYS A 5 -23.18 -15.70 -13.26
C CYS A 5 -24.46 -15.92 -12.46
N GLN A 6 -25.41 -16.65 -13.05
CA GLN A 6 -26.41 -17.38 -12.29
C GLN A 6 -25.68 -18.55 -11.59
N CYS A 7 -25.41 -18.41 -10.30
CA CYS A 7 -25.00 -19.54 -9.48
C CYS A 7 -26.28 -20.30 -9.11
N GLY A 8 -26.48 -21.47 -9.72
CA GLY A 8 -27.65 -22.31 -9.53
C GLY A 8 -27.91 -22.69 -8.08
N HIS A 9 -29.21 -22.73 -7.75
CA HIS A 9 -29.74 -23.41 -6.57
C HIS A 9 -29.23 -24.87 -6.52
N LYS A 10 -28.23 -25.17 -5.69
CA LYS A 10 -28.09 -26.47 -4.99
C LYS A 10 -27.28 -26.31 -3.69
N GLY A 11 -28.00 -26.37 -2.57
CA GLY A 11 -27.49 -26.89 -1.30
C GLY A 11 -26.54 -26.00 -0.49
N LEU A 12 -27.02 -24.87 0.03
CA LEU A 12 -26.43 -24.27 1.23
C LEU A 12 -27.48 -24.28 2.33
N ASN A 13 -27.20 -25.07 3.37
CA ASN A 13 -27.94 -25.07 4.63
C ASN A 13 -28.22 -23.62 5.03
N THR A 14 -29.49 -23.23 5.01
CA THR A 14 -29.97 -21.94 5.49
C THR A 14 -29.90 -21.93 7.01
N ASN A 15 -28.69 -21.81 7.55
CA ASN A 15 -28.49 -21.28 8.88
C ASN A 15 -28.14 -19.78 8.72
N PRO A 16 -29.05 -18.86 9.11
CA PRO A 16 -28.86 -17.39 9.03
C PRO A 16 -27.59 -16.89 9.72
N SER A 17 -26.94 -17.73 10.52
CA SER A 17 -25.73 -17.43 11.28
C SER A 17 -24.44 -17.38 10.45
N PHE A 18 -24.43 -17.86 9.20
CA PHE A 18 -23.20 -18.05 8.39
C PHE A 18 -23.00 -17.01 7.28
N PHE A 19 -24.03 -16.26 6.88
CA PHE A 19 -23.88 -15.22 5.86
C PHE A 19 -23.53 -13.86 6.48
N ARG A 20 -22.29 -13.77 6.97
CA ARG A 20 -21.77 -12.61 7.71
C ARG A 20 -20.69 -11.90 6.93
N CYS A 21 -20.67 -10.58 7.03
CA CYS A 21 -19.60 -9.77 6.45
C CYS A 21 -18.27 -10.10 7.11
N HIS A 22 -17.25 -10.40 6.32
CA HIS A 22 -15.93 -10.77 6.84
C HIS A 22 -15.23 -9.60 7.55
N SER A 23 -15.57 -8.34 7.24
CA SER A 23 -14.96 -7.17 7.88
C SER A 23 -15.57 -6.84 9.25
N CYS A 24 -16.90 -6.85 9.37
CA CYS A 24 -17.59 -6.40 10.59
C CYS A 24 -18.27 -7.54 11.37
N SER A 25 -18.25 -8.78 10.83
CA SER A 25 -18.86 -9.98 11.41
C SER A 25 -20.38 -9.93 11.62
N TYR A 26 -21.05 -8.83 11.24
CA TYR A 26 -22.50 -8.73 11.25
C TYR A 26 -23.14 -9.45 10.06
N PRO A 27 -24.37 -9.97 10.21
CA PRO A 27 -25.10 -10.60 9.10
C PRO A 27 -25.31 -9.59 7.96
N ILE A 28 -25.17 -10.06 6.73
CA ILE A 28 -25.49 -9.26 5.54
C ILE A 28 -26.97 -9.43 5.27
N THR A 29 -27.75 -8.38 5.53
CA THR A 29 -29.20 -8.30 5.28
C THR A 29 -29.53 -7.52 4.00
N GLU A 30 -28.51 -6.93 3.38
CA GLU A 30 -28.61 -6.15 2.15
C GLU A 30 -28.84 -7.07 0.94
N HIS A 31 -29.66 -6.64 -0.01
CA HIS A 31 -29.94 -7.40 -1.25
C HIS A 31 -28.73 -7.49 -2.18
N GLU A 32 -27.77 -6.56 -2.04
CA GLU A 32 -26.58 -6.50 -2.86
C GLU A 32 -25.34 -6.39 -1.96
N PHE A 33 -24.35 -7.25 -2.18
CA PHE A 33 -23.13 -7.33 -1.38
C PHE A 33 -21.90 -7.51 -2.28
N SER A 34 -20.69 -7.37 -1.71
CA SER A 34 -19.43 -7.51 -2.46
C SER A 34 -18.67 -8.78 -2.05
N LEU A 35 -17.94 -9.37 -2.99
CA LEU A 35 -17.11 -10.56 -2.76
C LEU A 35 -15.65 -10.25 -3.02
N SER A 36 -14.78 -10.68 -2.10
CA SER A 36 -13.33 -10.77 -2.32
C SER A 36 -12.91 -12.23 -2.26
N GLY A 37 -12.71 -12.85 -3.43
CA GLY A 37 -12.57 -14.30 -3.51
C GLY A 37 -13.83 -15.01 -3.00
N THR A 38 -13.72 -15.76 -1.89
CA THR A 38 -14.82 -16.49 -1.23
C THR A 38 -15.44 -15.76 -0.04
N LYS A 39 -14.95 -14.57 0.30
CA LYS A 39 -15.37 -13.83 1.49
C LYS A 39 -16.43 -12.78 1.14
N PRO A 40 -17.63 -12.82 1.76
CA PRO A 40 -18.67 -11.81 1.55
C PRO A 40 -18.47 -10.60 2.45
N TYR A 41 -18.81 -9.42 1.94
CA TYR A 41 -18.70 -8.13 2.62
C TYR A 41 -19.92 -7.26 2.32
N HIS A 42 -20.35 -6.43 3.27
CA HIS A 42 -21.25 -5.30 2.96
C HIS A 42 -20.60 -4.41 1.90
N LYS A 43 -21.41 -3.74 1.06
CA LYS A 43 -20.86 -2.81 0.06
C LYS A 43 -19.99 -1.72 0.69
N LEU A 44 -20.44 -1.17 1.82
CA LEU A 44 -19.70 -0.15 2.57
C LEU A 44 -18.43 -0.73 3.19
N CYS A 45 -18.51 -1.89 3.86
CA CYS A 45 -17.33 -2.52 4.45
C CYS A 45 -16.29 -2.93 3.41
N PHE A 46 -16.73 -3.42 2.24
CA PHE A 46 -15.83 -3.73 1.14
C PHE A 46 -15.18 -2.45 0.63
N LYS A 47 -15.95 -1.38 0.44
CA LYS A 47 -15.43 -0.07 0.07
C LYS A 47 -14.40 0.41 1.08
N GLU A 48 -14.67 0.38 2.38
CA GLU A 48 -13.69 0.79 3.42
C GLU A 48 -12.42 -0.05 3.41
N LEU A 49 -12.52 -1.35 3.09
CA LEU A 49 -11.37 -2.25 3.00
C LEU A 49 -10.55 -2.02 1.73
N THR A 50 -11.20 -1.75 0.58
CA THR A 50 -10.54 -1.66 -0.73
C THR A 50 -10.21 -0.25 -1.15
N HIS A 51 -10.81 0.78 -0.53
CA HIS A 51 -10.56 2.18 -0.87
C HIS A 51 -9.19 2.57 -0.31
N PRO A 52 -8.16 2.72 -1.17
CA PRO A 52 -6.82 2.99 -0.70
C PRO A 52 -6.77 4.37 -0.04
N LYS A 53 -6.00 4.46 1.04
CA LYS A 53 -5.63 5.74 1.64
C LYS A 53 -4.34 6.24 1.00
N CYS A 54 -4.25 7.55 0.84
CA CYS A 54 -3.04 8.23 0.42
C CYS A 54 -2.01 8.15 1.54
N GLU A 55 -0.79 7.69 1.24
CA GLU A 55 0.29 7.60 2.22
C GLU A 55 0.92 8.96 2.55
N VAL A 56 0.56 10.03 1.84
CA VAL A 56 1.04 11.40 2.08
C VAL A 56 0.11 12.17 3.01
N CYS A 57 -1.19 12.16 2.74
CA CYS A 57 -2.20 12.91 3.51
C CYS A 57 -3.09 12.04 4.42
N HIS A 58 -2.94 10.72 4.38
CA HIS A 58 -3.68 9.73 5.17
C HIS A 58 -5.21 9.72 4.99
N GLN A 59 -5.73 10.46 4.00
CA GLN A 59 -7.13 10.44 3.62
C GLN A 59 -7.40 9.38 2.55
N PHE A 60 -8.66 8.98 2.37
CA PHE A 60 -9.06 8.16 1.23
C PHE A 60 -8.76 8.88 -0.07
N ILE A 61 -8.18 8.16 -1.04
CA ILE A 61 -7.87 8.73 -2.36
C ILE A 61 -9.19 9.06 -3.06
N PRO A 62 -9.37 10.32 -3.53
CA PRO A 62 -10.62 10.72 -4.15
C PRO A 62 -10.86 9.93 -5.46
N THR A 63 -12.14 9.75 -5.78
CA THR A 63 -12.56 9.22 -7.09
C THR A 63 -12.61 10.35 -8.11
N ASN A 64 -12.29 10.06 -9.36
CA ASN A 64 -12.45 11.01 -10.46
C ASN A 64 -13.93 11.17 -10.86
N ASP A 65 -14.22 12.04 -11.84
CA ASP A 65 -15.60 12.29 -12.30
C ASP A 65 -16.30 11.03 -12.86
N ALA A 66 -15.54 10.01 -13.26
CA ALA A 66 -16.05 8.71 -13.69
C ALA A 66 -16.30 7.73 -12.52
N GLY A 67 -16.09 8.15 -11.27
CA GLY A 67 -16.25 7.32 -10.08
C GLY A 67 -15.15 6.29 -9.87
N LEU A 68 -14.04 6.37 -10.63
CA LEU A 68 -12.90 5.46 -10.52
C LEU A 68 -11.83 6.04 -9.59
N ILE A 69 -11.17 5.17 -8.83
CA ILE A 69 -10.08 5.57 -7.95
C ILE A 69 -8.80 5.61 -8.78
N GLU A 70 -8.30 6.81 -9.05
CA GLU A 70 -7.00 7.02 -9.70
C GLU A 70 -5.96 7.42 -8.65
N TYR A 71 -4.90 6.65 -8.55
CA TYR A 71 -3.78 6.93 -7.66
C TYR A 71 -2.46 6.86 -8.42
N ARG A 72 -1.48 7.59 -7.92
CA ARG A 72 -0.10 7.53 -8.40
C ARG A 72 0.69 6.61 -7.49
N CYS A 73 1.76 6.02 -8.04
CA CYS A 73 2.68 5.21 -7.29
C CYS A 73 4.10 5.70 -7.52
N HIS A 74 4.90 5.73 -6.46
CA HIS A 74 6.33 5.94 -6.62
C HIS A 74 6.95 4.72 -7.33
N PRO A 75 7.79 4.90 -8.37
CA PRO A 75 8.33 3.80 -9.17
C PRO A 75 9.01 2.70 -8.35
N PHE A 76 9.69 3.11 -7.27
CA PHE A 76 10.48 2.21 -6.42
C PHE A 76 9.79 1.79 -5.12
N TRP A 77 8.86 2.59 -4.59
CA TRP A 77 8.36 2.43 -3.21
C TRP A 77 6.99 1.79 -3.13
N ASN A 78 6.31 1.59 -4.27
CA ASN A 78 4.89 1.20 -4.32
C ASN A 78 3.98 2.06 -3.41
N GLN A 79 4.44 3.26 -3.02
CA GLN A 79 3.73 4.18 -2.16
C GLN A 79 2.56 4.76 -2.94
N LYS A 80 1.33 4.54 -2.50
CA LYS A 80 0.12 5.05 -3.17
C LYS A 80 -0.22 6.44 -2.68
N TYR A 81 -0.38 7.39 -3.59
CA TYR A 81 -0.68 8.78 -3.23
C TYR A 81 -1.66 9.44 -4.21
N CYS A 82 -2.31 10.52 -3.75
CA CYS A 82 -3.25 11.30 -4.53
C CYS A 82 -2.55 11.98 -5.72
N PRO A 83 -3.14 11.99 -6.93
CA PRO A 83 -2.60 12.73 -8.08
C PRO A 83 -2.39 14.23 -7.81
N SER A 84 -3.14 14.83 -6.89
CA SER A 84 -2.97 16.23 -6.48
C SER A 84 -1.58 16.55 -5.95
N HIS A 85 -0.88 15.59 -5.34
CA HIS A 85 0.46 15.78 -4.79
C HIS A 85 1.55 15.95 -5.87
N GLU A 86 1.20 15.78 -7.15
CA GLU A 86 2.10 16.15 -8.25
C GLU A 86 2.16 17.66 -8.48
N TYR A 87 1.12 18.39 -8.10
CA TYR A 87 0.93 19.81 -8.42
C TYR A 87 0.97 20.72 -7.19
N ASP A 88 0.75 20.20 -5.99
CA ASP A 88 0.64 20.98 -4.75
C ASP A 88 1.98 21.32 -4.07
N LYS A 89 3.10 21.00 -4.73
CA LYS A 89 4.47 21.22 -4.23
C LYS A 89 4.81 20.44 -2.96
N THR A 90 4.13 19.32 -2.70
CA THR A 90 4.57 18.37 -1.65
C THR A 90 6.05 18.05 -1.84
N ALA A 91 6.82 18.24 -0.77
CA ALA A 91 8.26 18.03 -0.79
C ALA A 91 8.58 16.57 -1.11
N ARG A 92 9.66 16.36 -1.87
CA ARG A 92 10.21 15.03 -2.13
C ARG A 92 11.56 14.94 -1.43
N CYS A 93 11.82 13.81 -0.81
CA CYS A 93 13.12 13.53 -0.22
C CYS A 93 14.21 13.58 -1.29
N CYS A 94 15.25 14.39 -1.11
CA CYS A 94 16.35 14.51 -2.08
C CYS A 94 17.14 13.20 -2.29
N SER A 95 17.07 12.28 -1.32
CA SER A 95 17.80 11.00 -1.38
C SER A 95 17.01 9.91 -2.09
N CYS A 96 15.74 9.71 -1.71
CA CYS A 96 14.93 8.59 -2.18
C CYS A 96 13.71 8.98 -3.03
N GLU A 97 13.52 10.27 -3.31
CA GLU A 97 12.44 10.87 -4.12
C GLU A 97 11.01 10.65 -3.61
N ARG A 98 10.89 9.97 -2.46
CA ARG A 98 9.63 9.73 -1.76
C ARG A 98 8.95 11.06 -1.41
N LEU A 99 7.65 11.16 -1.65
CA LEU A 99 6.85 12.29 -1.18
C LEU A 99 6.83 12.30 0.35
N GLU A 100 7.15 13.45 0.92
CA GLU A 100 7.17 13.65 2.37
C GLU A 100 5.75 13.68 2.92
N TYR A 101 5.55 12.97 4.02
CA TYR A 101 4.25 12.92 4.68
C TYR A 101 4.01 14.21 5.43
N ILE A 102 2.76 14.67 5.42
CA ILE A 102 2.34 15.86 6.15
C ILE A 102 1.82 15.39 7.52
N LEU A 103 2.58 15.61 8.58
CA LEU A 103 2.04 15.48 9.94
C LEU A 103 1.32 16.77 10.31
N LYS A 104 0.05 16.62 10.69
CA LYS A 104 -0.69 17.69 11.35
C LYS A 104 -0.47 17.56 12.87
N LEU A 105 0.33 18.47 13.44
CA LEU A 105 0.49 18.59 14.89
C LEU A 105 -0.30 19.82 15.34
N GLY A 106 -1.56 19.61 15.74
CA GLY A 106 -2.49 20.72 15.98
C GLY A 106 -2.82 21.45 14.67
N ASP A 107 -2.72 22.79 14.69
CA ASP A 107 -2.98 23.65 13.52
C ASP A 107 -1.78 23.78 12.57
N ILE A 108 -0.65 23.15 12.89
CA ILE A 108 0.58 23.21 12.09
C ILE A 108 0.72 21.93 11.26
N ALA A 109 0.82 22.10 9.95
CA ALA A 109 1.19 21.04 9.02
C ALA A 109 2.72 21.08 8.80
N LEU A 110 3.43 20.04 9.22
CA LEU A 110 4.87 19.89 9.04
C LEU A 110 5.14 18.75 8.06
N ALA A 111 5.92 19.03 7.01
CA ALA A 111 6.52 18.00 6.18
C ALA A 111 7.74 17.43 6.91
N ILE A 112 7.82 16.10 7.02
CA ILE A 112 8.97 15.43 7.66
C ILE A 112 9.67 14.53 6.66
N CYS A 113 10.99 14.70 6.58
CA CYS A 113 11.90 13.80 5.88
C CYS A 113 12.39 12.72 6.85
N ILE A 114 12.05 11.45 6.60
CA ILE A 114 12.65 10.33 7.32
C ILE A 114 13.96 9.95 6.62
N SER A 115 15.04 9.86 7.41
CA SER A 115 16.31 9.35 6.94
C SER A 115 16.17 7.92 6.40
N GLY A 116 16.81 7.64 5.26
CA GLY A 116 16.93 6.27 4.74
C GLY A 116 17.82 5.36 5.59
N PHE A 117 18.41 5.87 6.66
CA PHE A 117 19.24 5.11 7.60
C PHE A 117 18.42 4.72 8.82
N THR A 118 18.46 3.44 9.17
CA THR A 118 17.93 2.92 10.43
C THR A 118 19.09 2.39 11.26
N SER A 119 19.15 2.77 12.54
CA SER A 119 20.12 2.19 13.48
C SER A 119 19.63 0.81 13.89
N HIS A 120 20.50 -0.19 13.78
CA HIS A 120 20.20 -1.54 14.24
C HIS A 120 21.39 -2.09 15.04
N ASP A 121 21.13 -2.53 16.27
CA ASP A 121 22.13 -3.14 17.13
C ASP A 121 22.40 -4.58 16.67
N VAL A 122 23.48 -4.77 15.92
CA VAL A 122 23.93 -6.10 15.50
C VAL A 122 24.76 -6.73 16.63
N PRO A 123 24.29 -7.82 17.25
CA PRO A 123 25.05 -8.45 18.32
C PRO A 123 26.35 -9.09 17.78
N PRO A 124 27.43 -9.14 18.59
CA PRO A 124 28.64 -9.90 18.27
C PRO A 124 28.31 -11.35 17.87
N PRO A 125 29.06 -11.99 16.95
CA PRO A 125 30.41 -11.70 16.46
C PRO A 125 30.47 -10.88 15.15
N ARG A 126 29.34 -10.35 14.66
CA ARG A 126 29.22 -9.80 13.29
C ARG A 126 29.75 -8.36 13.12
N GLY A 127 30.30 -7.78 14.20
CA GLY A 127 31.11 -6.56 14.20
C GLY A 127 30.32 -5.25 14.38
N PRO A 128 30.97 -4.19 14.89
CA PRO A 128 30.33 -2.89 15.17
C PRO A 128 30.00 -2.03 13.94
N PHE A 129 30.34 -2.49 12.72
CA PHE A 129 30.19 -1.72 11.47
C PHE A 129 29.41 -2.46 10.38
N TYR A 130 28.45 -3.31 10.77
CA TYR A 130 27.60 -4.02 9.83
C TYR A 130 26.50 -3.10 9.28
N TRP A 131 26.64 -2.68 8.03
CA TRP A 131 25.61 -1.93 7.30
C TRP A 131 24.73 -2.90 6.51
N THR A 132 23.41 -2.75 6.66
CA THR A 132 22.45 -3.46 5.80
C THR A 132 21.98 -2.51 4.71
N LEU A 133 22.31 -2.83 3.47
CA LEU A 133 21.83 -2.10 2.31
C LEU A 133 20.40 -2.54 2.00
N GLY A 134 19.44 -1.71 2.39
CA GLY A 134 18.02 -1.95 2.19
C GLY A 134 17.52 -1.58 0.80
N ASP A 135 16.20 -1.64 0.67
CA ASP A 135 15.41 -1.16 -0.46
C ASP A 135 15.74 0.28 -0.90
N VAL A 136 16.14 1.17 0.03
CA VAL A 136 16.60 2.54 -0.28
C VAL A 136 17.81 2.55 -1.18
N PHE A 137 18.79 1.69 -0.92
CA PHE A 137 20.01 1.64 -1.69
C PHE A 137 19.83 0.81 -2.97
N MET A 138 19.18 -0.35 -2.85
CA MET A 138 18.95 -1.25 -3.99
C MET A 138 17.94 -0.70 -5.00
N GLY A 139 17.06 0.24 -4.61
CA GLY A 139 16.15 0.90 -5.54
C GLY A 139 16.87 1.80 -6.56
N LYS A 140 17.92 2.52 -6.14
CA LYS A 140 18.73 3.38 -7.02
C LYS A 140 19.83 2.65 -7.77
N CYS A 141 20.23 1.46 -7.29
CA CYS A 141 21.32 0.69 -7.87
C CYS A 141 20.82 -0.63 -8.45
N HIS A 142 21.00 -0.84 -9.76
CA HIS A 142 20.92 -2.16 -10.35
C HIS A 142 21.98 -3.06 -9.69
N THR A 143 21.52 -4.05 -8.93
CA THR A 143 22.36 -4.88 -8.08
C THR A 143 22.48 -6.29 -8.67
N VAL A 144 23.70 -6.73 -8.96
CA VAL A 144 23.99 -8.08 -9.49
C VAL A 144 24.65 -8.93 -8.43
N PHE A 145 24.01 -10.04 -8.06
CA PHE A 145 24.58 -11.04 -7.16
C PHE A 145 25.26 -12.15 -7.98
N ASP A 146 26.58 -12.09 -8.08
CA ASP A 146 27.38 -13.10 -8.75
C ASP A 146 27.80 -14.17 -7.74
N TYR A 147 26.97 -15.22 -7.64
CA TYR A 147 27.21 -16.33 -6.73
C TYR A 147 28.50 -17.10 -7.05
N ARG A 148 28.82 -17.23 -8.35
CA ARG A 148 29.99 -17.99 -8.81
C ARG A 148 31.29 -17.34 -8.36
N ASN A 149 31.38 -16.02 -8.45
CA ASN A 149 32.56 -15.26 -8.03
C ASN A 149 32.44 -14.65 -6.63
N LYS A 150 31.36 -14.96 -5.89
CA LYS A 150 31.08 -14.46 -4.53
C LYS A 150 31.19 -12.94 -4.42
N ARG A 151 30.60 -12.21 -5.37
CA ARG A 151 30.67 -10.74 -5.44
C ARG A 151 29.31 -10.12 -5.73
N VAL A 152 29.18 -8.85 -5.34
CA VAL A 152 28.01 -8.03 -5.65
C VAL A 152 28.48 -6.83 -6.47
N GLY A 153 27.81 -6.55 -7.58
CA GLY A 153 28.08 -5.40 -8.44
C GLY A 153 26.91 -4.42 -8.40
N PHE A 154 27.22 -3.13 -8.50
CA PHE A 154 26.24 -2.04 -8.54
C PHE A 154 26.42 -1.22 -9.82
N ALA A 155 25.32 -0.85 -10.45
CA ALA A 155 25.25 0.11 -11.54
C ALA A 155 24.05 1.04 -11.31
N GLU A 156 24.02 2.19 -11.97
CA GLU A 156 22.85 3.08 -11.94
C GLU A 156 21.62 2.35 -12.49
N ALA A 157 20.50 2.39 -11.74
CA ALA A 157 19.23 1.85 -12.22
C ALA A 157 18.66 2.76 -13.32
N LYS A 158 18.11 2.16 -14.39
CA LYS A 158 17.43 2.87 -15.47
C LYS A 158 15.96 3.14 -15.15
#